data_AF-A0A1G7GEC7-F1
#
_entry.id   AF-A0A1G7GEC7-F1
#
_cell.length_a   1.000
_cell.length_b   1.000
_cell.length_c   1.000
_cell.angle_alpha   90.00
_cell.angle_beta   90.00
_cell.angle_gamma   90.00
#
_symmetry.space_group_name_H-M   'P 1'
#
loop_
_entity.id
_entity.type
_entity.pdbx_description
1 polymer ?
#
loop_
_entity_poly.entity_id
_entity_poly.type
_entity_poly.pdbx_seq_one_letter_code
_entity_poly.pdbx_strand_id
1 'polypeptide(L)'
;MILADEADVLEEAFYRAEVSDVSALEYRGEQLHQYADYLDIERDIVPSLNPYFSVSTERRCEKHNIPISSCGCSERRETETSIYQLEPEALIEDWVRTVRDSGVFNSTELEKLSPTRYVLTGQIDRTEITFQCFFDRNDFERYDFEPLSLEFGVSFFGNHSAVEREYCYSWREFLEDDFREQLTRGVKRLKETIGADFYEYRPLEDFRDRVRQSLQRYFSDSGYEVRREVGEVCPVETIQYGIDTSKTDFVASKDESDYIVCHCEKTPGWHVHHFVDGRIESAEQTPIIEDMIGKIEEKINTFLDIQTDKKTASRFVTVISTLFSVVFVVLLFDRLGSLSSFLSEQFQLGGSLEALGVGLLILDAIAVIVLAAVITRPYYLDYRFSWNIRPFDQENTSEAD
;
A
#
# COMPACT_ATOMS: atom_id res chain seq x y z
N MET A 1 -33.05 -14.37 5.00
CA MET A 1 -31.79 -13.98 5.63
C MET A 1 -31.23 -15.26 6.17
N ILE A 2 -30.14 -15.71 5.58
CA ILE A 2 -29.54 -16.99 5.95
C ILE A 2 -29.10 -16.94 7.41
N LEU A 3 -29.48 -17.97 8.17
CA LEU A 3 -29.11 -18.09 9.58
C LEU A 3 -27.75 -18.80 9.73
N ALA A 4 -27.07 -18.59 10.86
CA ALA A 4 -25.77 -19.21 11.13
C ALA A 4 -25.79 -20.73 10.95
N ASP A 5 -26.72 -21.43 11.61
CA ASP A 5 -26.86 -22.89 11.47
C ASP A 5 -27.13 -23.34 10.02
N GLU A 6 -27.84 -22.54 9.22
CA GLU A 6 -28.10 -22.87 7.81
C GLU A 6 -26.81 -22.75 7.00
N ALA A 7 -26.03 -21.69 7.26
CA ALA A 7 -24.76 -21.48 6.61
C ALA A 7 -23.74 -22.56 6.97
N ASP A 8 -23.67 -22.95 8.24
CA ASP A 8 -22.73 -23.97 8.71
C ASP A 8 -23.05 -25.34 8.11
N VAL A 9 -24.34 -25.72 7.99
CA VAL A 9 -24.74 -26.98 7.34
C VAL A 9 -24.45 -26.96 5.83
N LEU A 10 -24.69 -25.84 5.15
CA LEU A 10 -24.39 -25.71 3.73
C LEU A 10 -22.88 -25.74 3.47
N GLU A 11 -22.09 -25.07 4.29
CA GLU A 11 -20.62 -25.09 4.19
C GLU A 11 -20.09 -26.51 4.39
N GLU A 12 -20.57 -27.24 5.40
CA GLU A 12 -20.18 -28.64 5.62
C GLU A 12 -20.60 -29.54 4.44
N ALA A 13 -21.78 -29.29 3.86
CA ALA A 13 -22.28 -30.01 2.69
C ALA A 13 -21.45 -29.74 1.43
N PHE A 14 -20.94 -28.52 1.26
CA PHE A 14 -20.04 -28.15 0.16
C PHE A 14 -18.61 -28.65 0.40
N TYR A 15 -18.15 -28.68 1.65
CA TYR A 15 -16.82 -29.16 2.04
C TYR A 15 -16.65 -30.65 1.75
N ARG A 16 -17.67 -31.45 2.08
CA ARG A 16 -17.64 -32.91 1.86
C ARG A 16 -17.87 -33.32 0.41
N ALA A 17 -18.12 -32.37 -0.49
CA ALA A 17 -18.39 -32.65 -1.88
C ALA A 17 -17.09 -32.62 -2.70
N GLU A 18 -16.65 -33.79 -3.19
CA GLU A 18 -15.54 -33.90 -4.13
C GLU A 18 -15.97 -33.58 -5.58
N VAL A 19 -16.63 -32.45 -5.80
CA VAL A 19 -17.04 -31.99 -7.14
C VAL A 19 -16.53 -30.58 -7.41
N SER A 20 -16.43 -30.23 -8.70
CA SER A 20 -16.09 -28.86 -9.09
C SER A 20 -17.29 -27.92 -8.98
N ASP A 21 -18.46 -28.34 -9.47
CA ASP A 21 -19.69 -27.55 -9.50
C ASP A 21 -20.64 -28.01 -8.39
N VAL A 22 -20.84 -27.16 -7.37
CA VAL A 22 -21.73 -27.50 -6.25
C VAL A 22 -23.21 -27.46 -6.63
N SER A 23 -23.58 -26.80 -7.75
CA SER A 23 -24.96 -26.77 -8.23
C SER A 23 -25.41 -28.10 -8.85
N ALA A 24 -24.45 -28.94 -9.25
CA ALA A 24 -24.69 -30.29 -9.75
C ALA A 24 -24.86 -31.32 -8.62
N LEU A 25 -24.70 -30.91 -7.36
CA LEU A 25 -24.81 -31.83 -6.22
C LEU A 25 -26.25 -32.18 -5.90
N GLU A 26 -26.45 -33.47 -5.66
CA GLU A 26 -27.70 -34.03 -5.18
C GLU A 26 -27.53 -34.46 -3.73
N TYR A 27 -28.25 -33.80 -2.84
CA TYR A 27 -28.32 -34.16 -1.44
C TYR A 27 -29.59 -34.93 -1.12
N ARG A 28 -29.51 -35.82 -0.13
CA ARG A 28 -30.70 -36.41 0.50
C ARG A 28 -30.98 -35.69 1.80
N GLY A 29 -32.25 -35.64 2.21
CA GLY A 29 -32.63 -35.07 3.51
C GLY A 29 -31.86 -35.71 4.67
N GLU A 30 -31.64 -37.03 4.61
CA GLU A 30 -30.82 -37.76 5.60
C GLU A 30 -29.36 -37.27 5.64
N GLN A 31 -28.77 -36.90 4.51
CA GLN A 31 -27.39 -36.37 4.49
C GLN A 31 -27.33 -34.97 5.12
N LEU A 32 -28.32 -34.12 4.83
CA LEU A 32 -28.41 -32.79 5.44
C LEU A 32 -28.61 -32.90 6.96
N HIS A 33 -29.41 -33.87 7.44
CA HIS A 33 -29.51 -34.17 8.86
C HIS A 33 -28.19 -34.66 9.46
N GLN A 34 -27.47 -35.55 8.77
CA GLN A 34 -26.16 -36.03 9.24
C GLN A 34 -25.14 -34.90 9.37
N TYR A 35 -25.18 -33.88 8.51
CA TYR A 35 -24.33 -32.70 8.64
C TYR A 35 -24.76 -31.83 9.82
N ALA A 36 -26.07 -31.63 10.02
CA ALA A 36 -26.58 -30.92 11.20
C ALA A 36 -26.19 -31.62 12.52
N ASP A 37 -26.33 -32.95 12.57
CA ASP A 37 -25.93 -33.78 13.72
C ASP A 37 -24.43 -33.70 13.96
N TYR A 38 -23.61 -33.67 12.90
CA TYR A 38 -22.15 -33.52 13.00
C TYR A 38 -21.74 -32.16 13.60
N LEU A 39 -22.55 -31.12 13.36
CA LEU A 39 -22.34 -29.76 13.85
C LEU A 39 -23.05 -29.49 15.19
N ASP A 40 -23.61 -30.51 15.84
CA ASP A 40 -24.37 -30.41 17.09
C ASP A 40 -25.60 -29.45 16.99
N ILE A 41 -26.22 -29.34 15.82
CA ILE A 41 -27.42 -28.51 15.59
C ILE A 41 -28.68 -29.31 15.94
N GLU A 42 -29.26 -29.03 17.12
CA GLU A 42 -30.41 -29.79 17.66
C GLU A 42 -31.74 -29.53 16.94
N ARG A 43 -31.83 -28.46 16.12
CA ARG A 43 -33.08 -28.10 15.41
C ARG A 43 -33.19 -28.85 14.08
N ASP A 44 -34.42 -29.12 13.66
CA ASP A 44 -34.70 -29.62 12.31
C ASP A 44 -34.38 -28.53 11.27
N ILE A 45 -33.18 -28.62 10.67
CA ILE A 45 -32.65 -27.61 9.76
C ILE A 45 -33.19 -27.77 8.34
N VAL A 46 -33.60 -28.97 7.93
CA VAL A 46 -33.94 -29.30 6.53
C VAL A 46 -35.08 -28.42 6.01
N PRO A 47 -36.20 -28.21 6.75
CA PRO A 47 -37.24 -27.28 6.32
C PRO A 47 -36.75 -25.84 6.11
N SER A 48 -35.75 -25.40 6.88
CA SER A 48 -35.17 -24.05 6.79
C SER A 48 -34.24 -23.93 5.58
N LEU A 49 -33.62 -25.03 5.15
CA LEU A 49 -32.78 -25.10 3.97
C LEU A 49 -33.55 -25.23 2.65
N ASN A 50 -34.79 -25.74 2.68
CA ASN A 50 -35.63 -25.93 1.49
C ASN A 50 -35.64 -24.76 0.49
N PRO A 51 -35.66 -23.47 0.89
CA PRO A 51 -35.64 -22.36 -0.05
C PRO A 51 -34.41 -22.32 -0.97
N TYR A 52 -33.30 -22.95 -0.56
CA TYR A 52 -32.05 -22.99 -1.33
C TYR A 52 -31.96 -24.21 -2.26
N PHE A 53 -32.97 -25.08 -2.26
CA PHE A 53 -32.95 -26.34 -3.00
C PHE A 53 -34.19 -26.53 -3.88
N SER A 54 -33.94 -26.96 -5.11
CA SER A 54 -34.92 -27.64 -5.94
C SER A 54 -35.15 -29.04 -5.38
N VAL A 55 -36.36 -29.33 -4.91
CA VAL A 55 -36.71 -30.64 -4.33
C VAL A 55 -37.47 -31.48 -5.35
N SER A 56 -36.91 -32.64 -5.67
CA SER A 56 -37.56 -33.64 -6.50
C SER A 56 -37.69 -34.97 -5.77
N THR A 57 -38.63 -35.79 -6.18
CA THR A 57 -38.83 -37.12 -5.61
C THR A 57 -38.41 -38.15 -6.64
N GLU A 58 -37.43 -38.97 -6.28
CA GLU A 58 -36.89 -40.01 -7.16
C GLU A 58 -37.03 -41.39 -6.52
N ARG A 59 -37.36 -42.39 -7.33
CA ARG A 59 -37.31 -43.79 -6.90
C ARG A 59 -35.90 -44.33 -7.05
N ARG A 60 -35.31 -44.74 -5.94
CA ARG A 60 -33.94 -45.27 -5.87
C ARG A 60 -33.93 -46.71 -5.36
N CYS A 61 -32.88 -47.43 -5.74
CA CYS A 61 -32.64 -48.76 -5.18
C CYS A 61 -32.32 -48.64 -3.69
N GLU A 62 -33.05 -49.36 -2.83
CA GLU A 62 -32.84 -49.36 -1.38
C GLU A 62 -31.41 -49.76 -0.98
N LYS A 63 -30.77 -50.65 -1.76
CA LYS A 63 -29.44 -51.21 -1.46
C LYS A 63 -28.27 -50.35 -1.96
N HIS A 64 -28.39 -49.81 -3.17
CA HIS A 64 -27.28 -49.11 -3.85
C HIS A 64 -27.47 -47.59 -3.86
N ASN A 65 -28.66 -47.10 -3.50
CA ASN A 65 -29.00 -45.69 -3.43
C ASN A 65 -28.70 -44.91 -4.73
N ILE A 66 -28.93 -45.58 -5.87
CA ILE A 66 -28.84 -45.00 -7.21
C ILE A 66 -30.21 -45.07 -7.90
N PRO A 67 -30.46 -44.25 -8.94
CA PRO A 67 -31.68 -44.31 -9.73
C PRO A 67 -32.00 -45.74 -10.18
N ILE A 68 -33.26 -46.17 -10.06
CA ILE A 68 -33.65 -47.54 -10.44
C ILE A 68 -33.35 -47.83 -11.91
N SER A 69 -33.48 -46.83 -12.78
CA SER A 69 -33.11 -46.90 -14.19
C SER A 69 -31.65 -47.30 -14.41
N SER A 70 -30.77 -46.96 -13.46
CA SER A 70 -29.33 -47.20 -13.51
C SER A 70 -28.89 -48.39 -12.64
N CYS A 71 -29.79 -48.97 -11.84
CA CYS A 71 -29.45 -50.03 -10.89
C CYS A 71 -29.59 -51.44 -11.51
N GLY A 72 -28.47 -52.15 -11.60
CA GLY A 72 -28.41 -53.52 -12.13
C GLY A 72 -28.72 -54.64 -11.13
N CYS A 73 -29.18 -54.34 -9.91
CA CYS A 73 -29.36 -55.36 -8.87
C CYS A 73 -30.64 -56.19 -9.05
N SER A 74 -30.55 -57.48 -8.74
CA SER A 74 -31.66 -58.44 -8.86
C SER A 74 -32.76 -58.25 -7.81
N GLU A 75 -32.42 -57.67 -6.65
CA GLU A 75 -33.36 -57.36 -5.56
C GLU A 75 -33.86 -55.92 -5.72
N ARG A 76 -34.95 -55.74 -6.50
CA ARG A 76 -35.56 -54.42 -6.74
C ARG A 76 -36.47 -53.99 -5.59
N ARG A 77 -35.90 -53.76 -4.42
CA ARG A 77 -36.61 -52.97 -3.41
C ARG A 77 -36.40 -51.49 -3.70
N GLU A 78 -37.51 -50.78 -3.79
CA GLU A 78 -37.59 -49.39 -4.20
C GLU A 78 -37.89 -48.55 -2.97
N THR A 79 -37.17 -47.45 -2.80
CA THR A 79 -37.51 -46.41 -1.84
C THR A 79 -37.72 -45.11 -2.59
N GLU A 80 -38.73 -44.36 -2.18
CA GLU A 80 -39.00 -43.03 -2.68
C GLU A 80 -38.20 -42.05 -1.82
N THR A 81 -37.28 -41.31 -2.43
CA THR A 81 -36.34 -40.44 -1.71
C THR A 81 -36.41 -39.03 -2.28
N SER A 82 -36.50 -38.03 -1.38
CA SER A 82 -36.39 -36.63 -1.75
C SER A 82 -34.94 -36.27 -2.05
N ILE A 83 -34.71 -35.76 -3.25
CA ILE A 83 -33.43 -35.26 -3.74
C ILE A 83 -33.47 -33.74 -3.73
N TYR A 84 -32.48 -33.14 -3.10
CA TYR A 84 -32.30 -31.71 -2.93
C TYR A 84 -31.14 -31.29 -3.81
N GLN A 85 -31.43 -30.51 -4.85
CA GLN A 85 -30.41 -29.96 -5.74
C GLN A 85 -30.27 -28.46 -5.48
N LEU A 86 -29.04 -27.99 -5.28
CA LEU A 86 -28.80 -26.59 -4.91
C LEU A 86 -29.32 -25.65 -6.02
N GLU A 87 -30.00 -24.58 -5.63
CA GLU A 87 -30.34 -23.45 -6.49
C GLU A 87 -29.40 -22.27 -6.18
N PRO A 88 -28.33 -22.06 -6.98
CA PRO A 88 -27.34 -21.02 -6.72
C PRO A 88 -27.95 -19.62 -6.58
N GLU A 89 -28.96 -19.33 -7.41
CA GLU A 89 -29.66 -18.05 -7.42
C GLU A 89 -30.39 -17.79 -6.10
N ALA A 90 -31.10 -18.79 -5.56
CA ALA A 90 -31.80 -18.65 -4.29
C ALA A 90 -30.82 -18.43 -3.12
N LEU A 91 -29.70 -19.15 -3.09
CA LEU A 91 -28.68 -19.01 -2.05
C LEU A 91 -27.97 -17.66 -2.12
N ILE A 92 -27.51 -17.23 -3.31
CA ILE A 92 -26.77 -15.97 -3.45
C ILE A 92 -27.66 -14.75 -3.19
N GLU A 93 -28.93 -14.77 -3.61
CA GLU A 93 -29.85 -13.67 -3.34
C GLU A 93 -30.10 -13.48 -1.84
N ASP A 94 -30.26 -14.58 -1.09
CA ASP A 94 -30.45 -14.47 0.36
C ASP A 94 -29.16 -14.12 1.09
N TRP A 95 -28.01 -14.61 0.61
CA TRP A 95 -26.69 -14.18 1.11
C TRP A 95 -26.45 -12.69 0.88
N VAL A 96 -26.67 -12.15 -0.32
CA VAL A 96 -26.54 -10.71 -0.61
C VAL A 96 -27.48 -9.89 0.26
N ARG A 97 -28.69 -10.40 0.54
CA ARG A 97 -29.63 -9.76 1.47
C ARG A 97 -29.04 -9.70 2.88
N THR A 98 -28.50 -10.79 3.40
CA THR A 98 -27.85 -10.82 4.71
C THR A 98 -26.63 -9.88 4.77
N VAL A 99 -25.80 -9.87 3.72
CA VAL A 99 -24.63 -8.98 3.61
C VAL A 99 -25.02 -7.50 3.54
N ARG A 100 -26.14 -7.18 2.90
CA ARG A 100 -26.70 -5.82 2.89
C ARG A 100 -27.18 -5.42 4.28
N ASP A 101 -27.87 -6.33 4.97
CA ASP A 101 -28.47 -6.07 6.29
C ASP A 101 -27.41 -6.04 7.43
N SER A 102 -26.26 -6.70 7.25
CA SER A 102 -25.14 -6.66 8.20
C SER A 102 -24.41 -5.31 8.22
N GLY A 103 -24.63 -4.44 7.23
CA GLY A 103 -24.00 -3.13 7.14
C GLY A 103 -22.52 -3.19 6.76
N VAL A 104 -22.05 -4.28 6.16
CA VAL A 104 -20.70 -4.37 5.59
C VAL A 104 -20.50 -3.31 4.50
N PHE A 105 -21.49 -3.15 3.63
CA PHE A 105 -21.49 -2.21 2.51
C PHE A 105 -22.55 -1.11 2.67
N ASN A 106 -22.27 0.07 2.14
CA ASN A 106 -23.22 1.19 2.02
C ASN A 106 -24.30 0.91 0.97
N SER A 107 -23.94 0.19 -0.10
CA SER A 107 -24.83 -0.24 -1.18
C SER A 107 -24.30 -1.53 -1.79
N THR A 108 -25.20 -2.34 -2.36
CA THR A 108 -24.86 -3.58 -3.05
C THR A 108 -25.69 -3.76 -4.31
N GLU A 109 -25.05 -4.15 -5.41
CA GLU A 109 -25.66 -4.55 -6.67
C GLU A 109 -25.19 -5.97 -7.02
N LEU A 110 -26.11 -6.82 -7.46
CA LEU A 110 -25.82 -8.20 -7.84
C LEU A 110 -26.21 -8.40 -9.31
N GLU A 111 -25.25 -8.85 -10.11
CA GLU A 111 -25.44 -9.20 -11.51
C GLU A 111 -25.21 -10.71 -11.72
N LYS A 112 -26.10 -11.36 -12.46
CA LYS A 112 -25.97 -12.76 -12.86
C LYS A 112 -25.30 -12.84 -14.24
N LEU A 113 -24.12 -13.45 -14.30
CA LEU A 113 -23.40 -13.66 -15.56
C LEU A 113 -23.70 -15.04 -16.16
N SER A 114 -23.77 -16.06 -15.31
CA SER A 114 -24.09 -17.44 -15.69
C SER A 114 -24.84 -18.14 -14.55
N PRO A 115 -25.32 -19.40 -14.73
CA PRO A 115 -25.94 -20.16 -13.64
C PRO A 115 -25.05 -20.33 -12.40
N THR A 116 -23.73 -20.38 -12.59
CA THR A 116 -22.72 -20.65 -11.55
C THR A 116 -21.81 -19.45 -11.25
N ARG A 117 -22.00 -18.31 -11.93
CA ARG A 117 -21.17 -17.10 -11.78
C ARG A 117 -22.00 -15.84 -11.66
N TYR A 118 -21.66 -15.03 -10.65
CA TYR A 118 -22.31 -13.76 -10.34
C TYR A 118 -21.25 -12.69 -10.03
N VAL A 119 -21.65 -11.43 -10.11
CA VAL A 119 -20.84 -10.28 -9.71
C VAL A 119 -21.59 -9.53 -8.63
N LEU A 120 -21.00 -9.41 -7.45
CA LEU A 120 -21.48 -8.54 -6.39
C LEU A 120 -20.61 -7.28 -6.39
N THR A 121 -21.21 -6.13 -6.68
CA THR A 121 -20.57 -4.82 -6.52
C THR A 121 -21.02 -4.21 -5.20
N GLY A 122 -20.06 -3.93 -4.32
CA GLY A 122 -20.30 -3.35 -2.99
C GLY A 122 -19.58 -2.03 -2.82
N GLN A 123 -20.24 -1.04 -2.20
CA GLN A 123 -19.60 0.24 -1.86
C GLN A 123 -19.22 0.27 -0.39
N ILE A 124 -17.94 0.52 -0.07
CA ILE A 124 -17.47 0.82 1.29
C ILE A 124 -17.01 2.28 1.32
N ASP A 125 -17.74 3.10 2.08
CA ASP A 125 -17.61 4.54 2.15
C ASP A 125 -17.73 5.21 0.76
N ARG A 126 -16.61 5.41 0.06
CA ARG A 126 -16.55 5.95 -1.31
C ARG A 126 -15.83 5.03 -2.30
N THR A 127 -15.36 3.88 -1.83
CA THR A 127 -14.63 2.91 -2.65
C THR A 127 -15.61 1.85 -3.14
N GLU A 128 -15.63 1.65 -4.46
CA GLU A 128 -16.36 0.53 -5.08
C GLU A 128 -15.44 -0.70 -5.09
N ILE A 129 -16.01 -1.86 -4.74
CA ILE A 129 -15.31 -3.13 -4.68
C ILE A 129 -16.14 -4.15 -5.45
N THR A 130 -15.49 -4.93 -6.30
CA THR A 130 -16.13 -5.95 -7.12
C THR A 130 -15.77 -7.34 -6.61
N PHE A 131 -16.79 -8.17 -6.40
CA PHE A 131 -16.64 -9.56 -5.97
C PHE A 131 -17.15 -10.50 -7.06
N GLN A 132 -16.27 -11.33 -7.58
CA GLN A 132 -16.61 -12.37 -8.55
C GLN A 132 -16.98 -13.64 -7.77
N CYS A 133 -18.28 -13.98 -7.76
CA CYS A 133 -18.83 -15.09 -6.99
C CYS A 133 -18.97 -16.35 -7.85
N PHE A 134 -18.41 -17.48 -7.38
CA PHE A 134 -18.39 -18.74 -8.12
C PHE A 134 -18.95 -19.92 -7.33
N PHE A 135 -19.82 -20.70 -8.00
CA PHE A 135 -20.30 -22.01 -7.56
C PHE A 135 -19.57 -23.16 -8.26
N ASP A 136 -18.79 -22.89 -9.32
CA ASP A 136 -17.91 -23.86 -9.97
C ASP A 136 -16.44 -23.53 -9.68
N ARG A 137 -15.75 -24.49 -9.04
CA ARG A 137 -14.33 -24.44 -8.72
C ARG A 137 -13.44 -24.28 -9.96
N ASN A 138 -13.75 -24.96 -11.06
CA ASN A 138 -12.92 -24.90 -12.26
C ASN A 138 -12.94 -23.49 -12.87
N ASP A 139 -14.09 -22.83 -12.82
CA ASP A 139 -14.24 -21.46 -13.31
C ASP A 139 -13.50 -20.48 -12.38
N PHE A 140 -13.61 -20.66 -11.07
CA PHE A 140 -12.86 -19.89 -10.07
C PHE A 140 -11.34 -20.00 -10.25
N GLU A 141 -10.82 -21.22 -10.43
CA GLU A 141 -9.37 -21.45 -10.55
C GLU A 141 -8.77 -20.89 -11.84
N ARG A 142 -9.56 -20.83 -12.92
CA ARG A 142 -9.18 -20.28 -14.23
C ARG A 142 -9.31 -18.78 -14.32
N TYR A 143 -10.06 -18.17 -13.40
CA TYR A 143 -10.28 -16.74 -13.42
C TYR A 143 -9.02 -16.01 -12.95
N ASP A 144 -8.68 -14.94 -13.68
CA ASP A 144 -7.55 -14.07 -13.38
C ASP A 144 -8.08 -12.84 -12.66
N PHE A 145 -7.95 -12.84 -11.33
CA PHE A 145 -8.45 -11.75 -10.50
C PHE A 145 -7.52 -10.54 -10.60
N GLU A 146 -8.09 -9.34 -10.54
CA GLU A 146 -7.34 -8.07 -10.50
C GLU A 146 -7.46 -7.39 -9.11
N PRO A 147 -6.77 -7.86 -8.04
CA PRO A 147 -6.86 -7.26 -6.70
C PRO A 147 -6.51 -5.77 -6.65
N LEU A 148 -5.61 -5.30 -7.53
CA LEU A 148 -5.23 -3.89 -7.61
C LEU A 148 -6.39 -3.01 -8.10
N SER A 149 -7.26 -3.57 -8.97
CA SER A 149 -8.52 -2.97 -9.41
C SER A 149 -9.64 -3.12 -8.37
N LEU A 150 -9.34 -3.65 -7.17
CA LEU A 150 -10.30 -4.01 -6.12
C LEU A 150 -11.32 -5.06 -6.58
N GLU A 151 -10.88 -5.96 -7.47
CA GLU A 151 -11.63 -7.14 -7.86
C GLU A 151 -11.14 -8.36 -7.05
N PHE A 152 -12.07 -9.00 -6.34
CA PHE A 152 -11.80 -10.12 -5.45
C PHE A 152 -12.64 -11.35 -5.78
N GLY A 153 -12.15 -12.54 -5.43
CA GLY A 153 -12.87 -13.79 -5.62
C GLY A 153 -13.73 -14.17 -4.41
N VAL A 154 -14.92 -14.72 -4.66
CA VAL A 154 -15.77 -15.34 -3.63
C VAL A 154 -16.13 -16.76 -4.03
N SER A 155 -15.76 -17.74 -3.21
CA SER A 155 -16.07 -19.15 -3.43
C SER A 155 -17.32 -19.59 -2.66
N PHE A 156 -18.25 -20.24 -3.34
CA PHE A 156 -19.41 -20.96 -2.75
C PHE A 156 -19.20 -22.47 -2.70
N PHE A 157 -17.94 -22.93 -2.68
CA PHE A 157 -17.55 -24.33 -2.58
C PHE A 157 -16.54 -24.53 -1.45
N GLY A 158 -16.61 -25.66 -0.75
CA GLY A 158 -15.98 -25.84 0.56
C GLY A 158 -14.52 -26.25 0.54
N ASN A 159 -13.65 -25.68 -0.30
CA ASN A 159 -12.23 -26.04 -0.27
C ASN A 159 -11.34 -24.87 0.17
N HIS A 160 -10.81 -24.94 1.39
CA HIS A 160 -9.85 -23.98 1.94
C HIS A 160 -8.61 -23.78 1.06
N SER A 161 -8.25 -24.75 0.20
CA SER A 161 -7.10 -24.61 -0.71
C SER A 161 -7.31 -23.60 -1.85
N ALA A 162 -8.55 -23.26 -2.22
CA ALA A 162 -8.82 -22.18 -3.18
C ALA A 162 -8.74 -20.78 -2.52
N VAL A 163 -8.96 -20.73 -1.20
CA VAL A 163 -8.85 -19.55 -0.33
C VAL A 163 -7.38 -19.24 0.02
N GLU A 164 -6.42 -20.10 -0.35
CA GLU A 164 -4.98 -19.82 -0.22
C GLU A 164 -4.48 -18.78 -1.25
N ARG A 165 -5.31 -18.39 -2.24
CA ARG A 165 -4.99 -17.25 -3.11
C ARG A 165 -5.23 -15.94 -2.36
N GLU A 166 -4.23 -15.07 -2.38
CA GLU A 166 -4.33 -13.73 -1.78
C GLU A 166 -5.56 -12.99 -2.38
N TYR A 167 -6.37 -12.38 -1.51
CA TYR A 167 -7.58 -11.62 -1.90
C TYR A 167 -8.75 -12.44 -2.47
N CYS A 168 -8.84 -13.71 -2.10
CA CYS A 168 -10.01 -14.55 -2.30
C CYS A 168 -10.68 -14.86 -0.95
N TYR A 169 -12.01 -14.94 -0.94
CA TYR A 169 -12.82 -15.10 0.26
C TYR A 169 -13.79 -16.28 0.12
N SER A 170 -14.06 -16.99 1.21
CA SER A 170 -15.24 -17.82 1.33
C SER A 170 -16.48 -16.95 1.50
N TRP A 171 -17.59 -17.36 0.89
CA TRP A 171 -18.89 -16.70 1.10
C TRP A 171 -19.30 -16.63 2.58
N ARG A 172 -18.81 -17.58 3.41
CA ARG A 172 -19.04 -17.65 4.86
C ARG A 172 -18.38 -16.49 5.62
N GLU A 173 -17.23 -16.02 5.15
CA GLU A 173 -16.46 -14.95 5.81
C GLU A 173 -17.29 -13.66 5.87
N PHE A 174 -18.13 -13.39 4.87
CA PHE A 174 -18.99 -12.21 4.84
C PHE A 174 -20.05 -12.17 5.95
N LEU A 175 -20.29 -13.31 6.61
CA LEU A 175 -21.23 -13.45 7.71
C LEU A 175 -20.53 -13.29 9.07
N GLU A 176 -19.21 -13.08 9.11
CA GLU A 176 -18.44 -12.83 10.33
C GLU A 176 -18.53 -11.35 10.74
N ASP A 177 -18.59 -11.11 12.05
CA ASP A 177 -18.75 -9.76 12.61
C ASP A 177 -17.58 -8.81 12.27
N ASP A 178 -16.38 -9.35 12.08
CA ASP A 178 -15.16 -8.58 11.82
C ASP A 178 -14.78 -8.53 10.33
N PHE A 179 -15.56 -9.15 9.44
CA PHE A 179 -15.29 -9.18 8.00
C PHE A 179 -15.09 -7.79 7.40
N ARG A 180 -15.94 -6.82 7.78
CA ARG A 180 -15.81 -5.43 7.31
C ARG A 180 -14.45 -4.84 7.68
N GLU A 181 -13.95 -5.11 8.89
CA GLU A 181 -12.64 -4.64 9.34
C GLU A 181 -11.52 -5.35 8.57
N GLN A 182 -11.63 -6.66 8.38
CA GLN A 182 -10.67 -7.45 7.62
C GLN A 182 -10.56 -6.97 6.16
N LEU A 183 -11.68 -6.81 5.48
CA LEU A 183 -11.76 -6.30 4.11
C LEU A 183 -11.21 -4.87 4.02
N THR A 184 -11.61 -3.99 4.95
CA THR A 184 -11.09 -2.60 4.97
C THR A 184 -9.56 -2.58 5.16
N ARG A 185 -9.02 -3.46 6.01
CA ARG A 185 -7.58 -3.59 6.24
C ARG A 185 -6.86 -4.16 5.02
N GLY A 186 -7.45 -5.14 4.34
CA GLY A 186 -6.92 -5.72 3.09
C GLY A 186 -6.89 -4.71 1.96
N VAL A 187 -8.01 -4.02 1.72
CA VAL A 187 -8.11 -2.91 0.75
C VAL A 187 -7.13 -1.80 1.08
N LYS A 188 -6.97 -1.44 2.36
CA LYS A 188 -5.98 -0.46 2.80
C LYS A 188 -4.55 -0.90 2.46
N ARG A 189 -4.18 -2.14 2.76
CA ARG A 189 -2.85 -2.69 2.46
C ARG A 189 -2.59 -2.73 0.95
N LEU A 190 -3.57 -3.13 0.14
CA LEU A 190 -3.49 -3.06 -1.32
C LEU A 190 -3.22 -1.63 -1.78
N LYS A 191 -4.01 -0.66 -1.30
CA LYS A 191 -3.81 0.76 -1.61
C LYS A 191 -2.44 1.30 -1.17
N GLU A 192 -1.92 0.84 -0.04
CA GLU A 192 -0.56 1.16 0.42
C GLU A 192 0.53 0.51 -0.43
N THR A 193 0.29 -0.69 -0.98
CA THR A 193 1.24 -1.39 -1.87
C THR A 193 1.28 -0.78 -3.28
N ILE A 194 0.23 -0.03 -3.66
CA ILE A 194 0.11 0.59 -4.98
C ILE A 194 0.72 2.00 -5.03
N GLY A 195 0.79 2.68 -3.88
CA GLY A 195 1.48 3.96 -3.77
C GLY A 195 2.97 3.74 -3.51
N ALA A 196 3.85 4.26 -4.37
CA ALA A 196 5.28 4.30 -4.07
C ALA A 196 5.53 5.39 -3.02
N ASP A 197 5.60 5.02 -1.75
CA ASP A 197 6.07 5.89 -0.68
C ASP A 197 7.55 6.21 -0.91
N PHE A 198 7.90 7.50 -0.87
CA PHE A 198 9.31 7.89 -1.05
C PHE A 198 9.85 8.77 0.06
N TYR A 199 9.03 9.17 1.04
CA TYR A 199 9.56 9.91 2.18
C TYR A 199 8.67 10.10 3.40
N GLU A 200 9.22 9.97 4.63
CA GLU A 200 8.55 10.34 5.89
C GLU A 200 8.73 11.82 6.30
N TYR A 201 7.61 12.51 6.56
CA TYR A 201 7.36 13.95 6.65
C TYR A 201 8.28 14.81 7.54
N ARG A 202 8.81 14.28 8.64
CA ARG A 202 9.33 15.13 9.73
C ARG A 202 10.50 16.07 9.37
N PRO A 203 11.43 15.74 8.44
CA PRO A 203 12.56 16.62 8.16
C PRO A 203 12.33 17.69 7.08
N LEU A 204 11.21 17.67 6.32
CA LEU A 204 11.02 18.48 5.11
C LEU A 204 9.84 19.44 5.12
N GLU A 205 9.13 19.58 6.24
CA GLU A 205 7.96 20.46 6.35
C GLU A 205 8.25 21.91 5.88
N ASP A 206 9.41 22.46 6.26
CA ASP A 206 9.88 23.80 5.85
C ASP A 206 10.29 23.91 4.36
N PHE A 207 10.36 22.79 3.64
CA PHE A 207 10.85 22.70 2.26
C PHE A 207 9.83 22.11 1.30
N ARG A 208 8.62 21.79 1.77
CA ARG A 208 7.55 21.14 1.02
C ARG A 208 7.31 21.77 -0.36
N ASP A 209 7.16 23.09 -0.42
CA ASP A 209 6.91 23.80 -1.69
C ASP A 209 8.06 23.68 -2.69
N ARG A 210 9.30 23.60 -2.21
CA ARG A 210 10.50 23.47 -3.05
C ARG A 210 10.63 22.06 -3.59
N VAL A 211 10.37 21.04 -2.77
CA VAL A 211 10.29 19.64 -3.21
C VAL A 211 9.19 19.49 -4.26
N ARG A 212 7.99 19.98 -3.98
CA ARG A 212 6.87 19.96 -4.93
C ARG A 212 7.23 20.53 -6.30
N GLN A 213 7.78 21.75 -6.31
CA GLN A 213 8.17 22.42 -7.56
C GLN A 213 9.27 21.65 -8.30
N SER A 214 10.17 20.99 -7.55
CA SER A 214 11.20 20.15 -8.14
C SER A 214 10.59 18.93 -8.84
N LEU A 215 9.67 18.22 -8.19
CA LEU A 215 8.97 17.08 -8.78
C LEU A 215 8.13 17.51 -10.00
N GLN A 216 7.42 18.64 -9.92
CA GLN A 216 6.70 19.20 -11.07
C GLN A 216 7.62 19.46 -12.28
N ARG A 217 8.81 20.04 -12.03
CA ARG A 217 9.80 20.25 -13.09
C ARG A 217 10.34 18.93 -13.63
N TYR A 218 10.64 17.97 -12.77
CA TYR A 218 11.14 16.66 -13.17
C TYR A 218 10.19 15.94 -14.14
N PHE A 219 8.89 15.90 -13.82
CA PHE A 219 7.88 15.33 -14.73
C PHE A 219 7.77 16.15 -16.02
N SER A 220 7.73 17.48 -15.92
CA SER A 220 7.66 18.35 -17.10
C SER A 220 8.87 18.21 -18.03
N ASP A 221 10.09 18.10 -17.47
CA ASP A 221 11.34 17.93 -18.20
C ASP A 221 11.45 16.52 -18.81
N SER A 222 10.75 15.53 -18.23
CA SER A 222 10.55 14.19 -18.76
C SER A 222 9.44 14.11 -19.85
N GLY A 223 8.83 15.25 -20.18
CA GLY A 223 7.82 15.37 -21.22
C GLY A 223 6.38 15.03 -20.78
N TYR A 224 6.09 15.05 -19.49
CA TYR A 224 4.72 14.90 -18.97
C TYR A 224 4.02 16.26 -18.88
N GLU A 225 2.72 16.28 -19.13
CA GLU A 225 1.88 17.44 -18.85
C GLU A 225 1.51 17.47 -17.37
N VAL A 226 1.92 18.52 -16.66
CA VAL A 226 1.70 18.63 -15.21
C VAL A 226 0.55 19.59 -14.91
N ARG A 227 -0.45 19.13 -14.17
CA ARG A 227 -1.63 19.92 -13.76
C ARG A 227 -1.91 19.79 -12.26
N ARG A 228 -2.52 20.82 -11.65
CA ARG A 228 -2.84 20.82 -10.22
C ARG A 228 -4.28 20.39 -9.93
N GLU A 229 -5.14 20.52 -10.94
CA GLU A 229 -6.55 20.19 -10.90
C GLU A 229 -6.76 18.68 -11.06
N VAL A 230 -6.19 17.88 -10.14
CA VAL A 230 -6.20 16.40 -10.22
C VAL A 230 -7.60 15.84 -10.40
N GLY A 231 -8.59 16.37 -9.67
CA GLY A 231 -9.98 15.92 -9.78
C GLY A 231 -10.69 16.29 -11.10
N GLU A 232 -10.13 17.19 -11.91
CA GLU A 232 -10.63 17.49 -13.26
C GLU A 232 -9.97 16.60 -14.33
N VAL A 233 -8.71 16.22 -14.10
CA VAL A 233 -7.92 15.42 -15.05
C VAL A 233 -8.19 13.93 -14.88
N CYS A 234 -8.22 13.43 -13.64
CA CYS A 234 -8.44 12.02 -13.31
C CYS A 234 -9.67 11.85 -12.39
N PRO A 235 -10.89 12.25 -12.82
CA PRO A 235 -12.07 12.23 -11.96
C PRO A 235 -12.51 10.81 -11.60
N VAL A 236 -12.34 9.84 -12.51
CA VAL A 236 -12.81 8.46 -12.30
C VAL A 236 -11.87 7.75 -11.33
N GLU A 237 -10.58 7.85 -11.56
CA GLU A 237 -9.50 7.23 -10.79
C GLU A 237 -9.52 7.77 -9.35
N THR A 238 -9.62 9.09 -9.19
CA THR A 238 -9.63 9.69 -7.85
C THR A 238 -10.83 9.28 -7.02
N ILE A 239 -12.00 9.09 -7.64
CA ILE A 239 -13.22 8.62 -6.97
C ILE A 239 -13.11 7.13 -6.66
N GLN A 240 -12.81 6.30 -7.66
CA GLN A 240 -12.76 4.84 -7.55
C GLN A 240 -11.75 4.39 -6.49
N TYR A 241 -10.55 4.97 -6.52
CA TYR A 241 -9.48 4.60 -5.61
C TYR A 241 -9.51 5.41 -4.29
N GLY A 242 -10.42 6.38 -4.17
CA GLY A 242 -10.61 7.19 -2.97
C GLY A 242 -9.42 8.11 -2.68
N ILE A 243 -8.83 8.67 -3.73
CA ILE A 243 -7.74 9.64 -3.66
C ILE A 243 -8.35 11.01 -3.31
N ASP A 244 -7.91 11.58 -2.19
CA ASP A 244 -8.37 12.88 -1.73
C ASP A 244 -7.73 14.02 -2.56
N THR A 245 -8.47 14.52 -3.54
CA THR A 245 -8.04 15.61 -4.44
C THR A 245 -7.77 16.93 -3.73
N SER A 246 -8.27 17.11 -2.49
CA SER A 246 -7.92 18.30 -1.69
C SER A 246 -6.52 18.23 -1.09
N LYS A 247 -5.94 17.03 -1.02
CA LYS A 247 -4.62 16.74 -0.45
C LYS A 247 -3.62 16.24 -1.50
N THR A 248 -4.04 16.10 -2.75
CA THR A 248 -3.15 15.84 -3.89
C THR A 248 -2.41 17.10 -4.30
N ASP A 249 -1.13 16.97 -4.65
CA ASP A 249 -0.31 18.12 -5.02
C ASP A 249 -0.37 18.41 -6.53
N PHE A 250 -0.29 17.37 -7.37
CA PHE A 250 -0.44 17.48 -8.83
C PHE A 250 -0.62 16.11 -9.50
N VAL A 251 -1.00 16.13 -10.77
CA VAL A 251 -0.98 14.98 -11.70
C VAL A 251 -0.02 15.27 -12.85
N ALA A 252 0.68 14.25 -13.32
CA ALA A 252 1.55 14.28 -14.47
C ALA A 252 1.11 13.24 -15.50
N SER A 253 0.73 13.69 -16.70
CA SER A 253 0.06 12.86 -17.72
C SER A 253 0.90 12.75 -18.99
N LYS A 254 1.02 11.55 -19.57
CA LYS A 254 1.68 11.29 -20.86
C LYS A 254 1.18 9.97 -21.47
N ASP A 255 0.74 10.02 -22.73
CA ASP A 255 0.39 8.83 -23.53
C ASP A 255 -0.48 7.81 -22.76
N GLU A 256 -1.61 8.28 -22.20
CA GLU A 256 -2.58 7.48 -21.41
C GLU A 256 -2.05 6.94 -20.07
N SER A 257 -0.86 7.39 -19.65
CA SER A 257 -0.31 7.15 -18.32
C SER A 257 -0.35 8.40 -17.46
N ASP A 258 -0.94 8.27 -16.27
CA ASP A 258 -1.07 9.33 -15.28
C ASP A 258 -0.33 8.98 -13.98
N TYR A 259 0.46 9.92 -13.47
CA TYR A 259 1.07 9.85 -12.16
C TYR A 259 0.46 10.90 -11.24
N ILE A 260 -0.24 10.47 -10.19
CA ILE A 260 -0.81 11.36 -9.19
C ILE A 260 0.13 11.42 -7.99
N VAL A 261 0.71 12.59 -7.74
CA VAL A 261 1.56 12.84 -6.59
C VAL A 261 0.72 13.37 -5.43
N CYS A 262 0.67 12.58 -4.37
CA CYS A 262 -0.24 12.78 -3.26
C CYS A 262 0.50 13.04 -1.95
N HIS A 263 -0.08 13.93 -1.15
CA HIS A 263 0.31 14.17 0.23
C HIS A 263 -0.88 13.78 1.13
N CYS A 264 -1.04 12.49 1.40
CA CYS A 264 -2.16 12.03 2.24
C CYS A 264 -1.73 12.00 3.72
N GLU A 265 -2.70 12.12 4.64
CA GLU A 265 -2.46 11.95 6.09
C GLU A 265 -2.31 10.48 6.51
N LYS A 266 -2.51 9.54 5.58
CA LYS A 266 -2.67 8.09 5.86
C LYS A 266 -1.33 7.35 5.91
N THR A 267 -0.38 7.75 5.08
CA THR A 267 1.06 7.49 5.26
C THR A 267 1.70 8.81 5.71
N PRO A 268 2.67 8.81 6.64
CA PRO A 268 3.27 10.05 7.12
C PRO A 268 4.23 10.65 6.06
N GLY A 269 3.85 10.70 4.78
CA GLY A 269 4.77 10.87 3.67
C GLY A 269 4.21 11.26 2.30
N TRP A 270 5.12 11.55 1.37
CA TRP A 270 4.79 11.73 -0.04
C TRP A 270 4.78 10.38 -0.76
N HIS A 271 3.78 10.18 -1.61
CA HIS A 271 3.66 8.97 -2.43
C HIS A 271 3.11 9.27 -3.82
N VAL A 272 3.36 8.35 -4.74
CA VAL A 272 2.89 8.45 -6.13
C VAL A 272 1.98 7.28 -6.46
N HIS A 273 0.81 7.59 -7.02
CA HIS A 273 -0.07 6.62 -7.66
C HIS A 273 0.18 6.63 -9.16
N HIS A 274 0.26 5.46 -9.78
CA HIS A 274 0.43 5.33 -11.22
C HIS A 274 -0.82 4.70 -11.82
N PHE A 275 -1.30 5.30 -12.91
CA PHE A 275 -2.43 4.84 -13.68
C PHE A 275 -2.04 4.67 -15.15
N VAL A 276 -2.56 3.62 -15.77
CA VAL A 276 -2.48 3.36 -17.21
C VAL A 276 -3.88 3.01 -17.68
N ASP A 277 -4.40 3.76 -18.67
CA ASP A 277 -5.75 3.57 -19.19
C ASP A 277 -6.85 3.59 -18.10
N GLY A 278 -6.68 4.45 -17.09
CA GLY A 278 -7.59 4.59 -15.95
C GLY A 278 -7.54 3.46 -14.93
N ARG A 279 -6.65 2.48 -15.11
CA ARG A 279 -6.41 1.39 -14.15
C ARG A 279 -5.17 1.68 -13.34
N ILE A 280 -5.22 1.35 -12.05
CA ILE A 280 -4.08 1.55 -11.16
C ILE A 280 -3.00 0.48 -11.42
N GLU A 281 -1.75 0.93 -11.54
CA GLU A 281 -0.58 0.07 -11.70
C GLU A 281 0.44 0.35 -10.60
N SER A 282 1.38 -0.57 -10.40
CA SER A 282 2.45 -0.40 -9.42
C SER A 282 3.40 0.71 -9.86
N ALA A 283 3.43 1.81 -9.10
CA ALA A 283 4.36 2.91 -9.36
C ALA A 283 5.83 2.50 -9.11
N GLU A 284 6.09 1.57 -8.18
CA GLU A 284 7.44 1.15 -7.77
C GLU A 284 8.27 0.54 -8.91
N GLN A 285 7.62 -0.05 -9.91
CA GLN A 285 8.30 -0.73 -11.03
C GLN A 285 8.48 0.16 -12.26
N THR A 286 8.12 1.44 -12.17
CA THR A 286 8.26 2.36 -13.30
C THR A 286 9.61 3.08 -13.27
N PRO A 287 10.42 3.02 -14.35
CA PRO A 287 11.77 3.60 -14.37
C PRO A 287 11.82 5.09 -14.01
N ILE A 288 10.79 5.85 -14.38
CA ILE A 288 10.70 7.28 -14.07
C ILE A 288 10.51 7.54 -12.58
N ILE A 289 9.71 6.72 -11.90
CA ILE A 289 9.47 6.85 -10.46
C ILE A 289 10.68 6.33 -9.69
N GLU A 290 11.29 5.22 -10.10
CA GLU A 290 12.54 4.73 -9.49
C GLU A 290 13.67 5.78 -9.54
N ASP A 291 13.91 6.41 -10.70
CA ASP A 291 14.90 7.49 -10.84
C ASP A 291 14.54 8.72 -9.98
N MET A 292 13.25 9.10 -9.96
CA MET A 292 12.76 10.22 -9.17
C MET A 292 12.99 9.99 -7.67
N ILE A 293 12.66 8.79 -7.18
CA ILE A 293 12.81 8.39 -5.78
C ILE A 293 14.29 8.39 -5.39
N GLY A 294 15.16 7.74 -6.17
CA GLY A 294 16.59 7.74 -5.89
C GLY A 294 17.19 9.15 -5.81
N LYS A 295 16.81 10.03 -6.74
CA LYS A 295 17.30 11.42 -6.78
C LYS A 295 16.78 12.27 -5.63
N ILE A 296 15.51 12.13 -5.25
CA ILE A 296 14.98 12.91 -4.13
C ILE A 296 15.58 12.43 -2.80
N GLU A 297 15.78 11.13 -2.62
CA GLU A 297 16.47 10.56 -1.45
C GLU A 297 17.91 11.07 -1.33
N GLU A 298 18.67 11.12 -2.44
CA GLU A 298 20.04 11.67 -2.45
C GLU A 298 20.06 13.15 -2.02
N LYS A 299 19.10 13.95 -2.51
CA LYS A 299 18.97 15.36 -2.13
C LYS A 299 18.68 15.51 -0.65
N ILE A 300 17.80 14.67 -0.10
CA ILE A 300 17.44 14.70 1.30
C ILE A 300 18.64 14.34 2.16
N ASN A 301 19.36 13.27 1.83
CA ASN A 301 20.57 12.86 2.54
C ASN A 301 21.63 13.96 2.52
N THR A 302 21.87 14.56 1.35
CA THR A 302 22.79 15.70 1.21
C THR A 302 22.39 16.88 2.09
N PHE A 303 21.10 17.18 2.16
CA PHE A 303 20.60 18.26 3.02
C PHE A 303 20.78 17.96 4.51
N LEU A 304 20.49 16.73 4.95
CA LEU A 304 20.68 16.30 6.33
C LEU A 304 22.16 16.34 6.75
N ASP A 305 23.07 15.99 5.85
CA ASP A 305 24.51 16.11 6.05
C ASP A 305 24.93 17.57 6.22
N ILE A 306 24.44 18.47 5.36
CA ILE A 306 24.69 19.92 5.47
C ILE A 306 24.20 20.44 6.83
N GLN A 307 23.01 20.06 7.28
CA GLN A 307 22.48 20.49 8.58
C GLN A 307 23.32 19.96 9.76
N THR A 308 23.75 18.71 9.67
CA THR A 308 24.62 18.09 10.68
C THR A 308 25.98 18.79 10.74
N ASP A 309 26.56 19.13 9.59
CA ASP A 309 27.80 19.88 9.49
C ASP A 309 27.67 21.30 10.02
N LYS A 310 26.55 22.00 9.75
CA LYS A 310 26.28 23.34 10.33
C LYS A 310 26.22 23.29 11.86
N LYS A 311 25.54 22.28 12.42
CA LYS A 311 25.45 22.09 13.88
C LYS A 311 26.82 21.77 14.49
N THR A 312 27.62 20.96 13.82
CA THR A 312 28.98 20.61 14.25
C THR A 312 29.92 21.82 14.16
N ALA A 313 29.90 22.56 13.04
CA ALA A 313 30.65 23.80 12.87
C ALA A 313 30.26 24.83 13.92
N SER A 314 28.97 25.00 14.23
CA SER A 314 28.51 25.91 15.29
C SER A 314 29.06 25.54 16.66
N ARG A 315 29.08 24.25 17.03
CA ARG A 315 29.68 23.77 18.29
C ARG A 315 31.19 23.98 18.31
N PHE A 316 31.86 23.73 17.18
CA PHE A 316 33.30 23.92 17.03
C PHE A 316 33.69 25.40 17.15
N VAL A 317 32.91 26.31 16.55
CA VAL A 317 33.04 27.77 16.74
C VAL A 317 32.89 28.15 18.20
N THR A 318 31.93 27.57 18.95
CA THR A 318 31.78 27.86 20.38
C THR A 318 33.00 27.41 21.19
N VAL A 319 33.53 26.20 20.93
CA VAL A 319 34.73 25.68 21.61
C VAL A 319 35.96 26.53 21.29
N ILE A 320 36.16 26.86 20.02
CA ILE A 320 37.28 27.69 19.57
C ILE A 320 37.14 29.12 20.07
N SER A 321 35.97 29.74 20.00
CA SER A 321 35.73 31.07 20.57
C SER A 321 35.97 31.08 22.07
N THR A 322 35.66 30.00 22.77
CA THR A 322 35.96 29.87 24.21
C THR A 322 37.46 29.74 24.43
N LEU A 323 38.15 28.89 23.66
CA LEU A 323 39.61 28.73 23.70
C LEU A 323 40.34 30.03 23.33
N PHE A 324 39.96 30.70 22.25
CA PHE A 324 40.48 32.01 21.88
C PHE A 324 40.14 33.05 22.93
N SER A 325 38.95 33.05 23.55
CA SER A 325 38.68 34.00 24.64
C SER A 325 39.58 33.74 25.85
N VAL A 326 39.82 32.48 26.22
CA VAL A 326 40.72 32.11 27.31
C VAL A 326 42.17 32.43 26.96
N VAL A 327 42.63 32.04 25.78
CA VAL A 327 44.00 32.28 25.29
C VAL A 327 44.23 33.77 25.05
N PHE A 328 43.27 34.51 24.53
CA PHE A 328 43.36 35.97 24.32
C PHE A 328 43.30 36.72 25.65
N VAL A 329 42.51 36.27 26.63
CA VAL A 329 42.55 36.80 28.00
C VAL A 329 43.89 36.49 28.66
N VAL A 330 44.40 35.26 28.56
CA VAL A 330 45.73 34.88 29.08
C VAL A 330 46.83 35.67 28.38
N LEU A 331 46.81 35.80 27.05
CA LEU A 331 47.77 36.59 26.28
C LEU A 331 47.63 38.09 26.53
N LEU A 332 46.43 38.63 26.77
CA LEU A 332 46.24 40.03 27.18
C LEU A 332 46.81 40.27 28.58
N PHE A 333 46.58 39.34 29.53
CA PHE A 333 47.15 39.42 30.87
C PHE A 333 48.67 39.24 30.87
N ASP A 334 49.21 38.40 29.98
CA ASP A 334 50.64 38.11 29.90
C ASP A 334 51.40 39.12 29.00
N ARG A 335 50.73 39.77 28.04
CA ARG A 335 51.34 40.76 27.11
C ARG A 335 51.06 42.23 27.40
N LEU A 336 50.12 42.62 28.25
CA LEU A 336 49.96 44.05 28.60
C LEU A 336 51.02 44.56 29.59
N GLY A 337 51.79 43.67 30.24
CA GLY A 337 52.79 44.07 31.22
C GLY A 337 54.25 44.05 30.77
N SER A 338 54.68 43.06 29.97
CA SER A 338 56.10 42.67 30.01
C SER A 338 56.74 42.21 28.70
N LEU A 339 56.01 41.77 27.66
CA LEU A 339 56.68 41.01 26.61
C LEU A 339 57.44 41.86 25.57
N SER A 340 56.96 43.05 25.19
CA SER A 340 57.65 43.87 24.18
C SER A 340 58.83 44.66 24.75
N SER A 341 58.70 45.19 25.97
CA SER A 341 59.75 45.91 26.67
C SER A 341 60.87 44.97 27.13
N PHE A 342 60.54 43.81 27.70
CA PHE A 342 61.55 42.86 28.19
C PHE A 342 62.33 42.18 27.04
N LEU A 343 61.69 41.82 25.93
CA LEU A 343 62.39 41.18 24.79
C LEU A 343 63.28 42.14 24.01
N SER A 344 62.90 43.42 23.91
CA SER A 344 63.71 44.46 23.26
C SER A 344 64.91 44.87 24.10
N GLU A 345 64.76 44.91 25.42
CA GLU A 345 65.75 45.53 26.31
C GLU A 345 66.78 44.52 26.84
N GLN A 346 66.45 43.22 26.94
CA GLN A 346 67.40 42.21 27.44
C GLN A 346 68.27 41.54 26.37
N PHE A 347 67.78 41.26 25.17
CA PHE A 347 68.46 40.27 24.33
C PHE A 347 69.20 40.78 23.08
N GLN A 348 69.16 42.08 22.74
CA GLN A 348 69.78 42.63 21.49
C GLN A 348 69.66 41.66 20.29
N LEU A 349 68.47 41.09 20.07
CA LEU A 349 68.29 39.92 19.21
C LEU A 349 68.42 40.31 17.74
N GLY A 350 69.54 39.96 17.13
CA GLY A 350 69.71 40.03 15.68
C GLY A 350 68.82 39.01 14.95
N GLY A 351 68.06 39.50 13.96
CA GLY A 351 67.60 38.83 12.73
C GLY A 351 66.79 37.51 12.79
N SER A 352 67.14 36.53 13.62
CA SER A 352 66.58 35.17 13.56
C SER A 352 65.30 34.98 14.38
N LEU A 353 65.11 35.73 15.47
CA LEU A 353 63.88 35.70 16.27
C LEU A 353 62.72 36.44 15.60
N GLU A 354 63.01 37.46 14.79
CA GLU A 354 62.03 38.10 13.92
C GLU A 354 61.53 37.14 12.83
N ALA A 355 62.41 36.36 12.20
CA ALA A 355 62.03 35.36 11.21
C ALA A 355 61.16 34.24 11.79
N LEU A 356 61.44 33.78 13.02
CA LEU A 356 60.60 32.82 13.75
C LEU A 356 59.24 33.42 14.12
N GLY A 357 59.21 34.69 14.54
CA GLY A 357 57.96 35.41 14.83
C GLY A 357 57.09 35.60 13.58
N VAL A 358 57.68 35.97 12.45
CA VAL A 358 56.99 36.08 11.16
C VAL A 358 56.51 34.71 10.67
N GLY A 359 57.31 33.66 10.82
CA GLY A 359 56.91 32.28 10.47
C GLY A 359 55.71 31.79 11.28
N LEU A 360 55.69 32.05 12.60
CA LEU A 360 54.55 31.74 13.47
C LEU A 360 53.30 32.54 13.09
N LEU A 361 53.43 33.83 12.75
CA LEU A 361 52.31 34.64 12.27
C LEU A 361 51.72 34.13 10.95
N ILE A 362 52.57 33.65 10.03
CA ILE A 362 52.10 33.04 8.77
C ILE A 362 51.37 31.73 9.05
N LEU A 363 51.89 30.88 9.94
CA LEU A 363 51.22 29.63 10.33
C LEU A 363 49.89 29.89 11.03
N ASP A 364 49.83 30.87 11.93
CA ASP A 364 48.59 31.30 12.58
C ASP A 364 47.58 31.83 11.56
N ALA A 365 48.03 32.64 10.59
CA ALA A 365 47.17 33.14 9.51
C ALA A 365 46.61 31.99 8.66
N ILE A 366 47.44 31.01 8.28
CA ILE A 366 47.00 29.81 7.54
C ILE A 366 46.00 29.00 8.37
N ALA A 367 46.28 28.78 9.65
CA ALA A 367 45.39 28.06 10.55
C ALA A 367 44.03 28.75 10.66
N VAL A 368 43.99 30.08 10.81
CA VAL A 368 42.77 30.88 10.84
C VAL A 368 42.00 30.79 9.52
N ILE A 369 42.68 30.84 8.38
CA ILE A 369 42.03 30.71 7.05
C ILE A 369 41.42 29.33 6.87
N VAL A 370 42.17 28.26 7.20
CA VAL A 370 41.66 26.88 7.12
C VAL A 370 40.46 26.70 8.06
N LEU A 371 40.54 27.26 9.26
CA LEU A 371 39.45 27.21 10.22
C LEU A 371 38.20 27.94 9.70
N ALA A 372 38.38 29.15 9.19
CA ALA A 372 37.30 29.93 8.59
C ALA A 372 36.68 29.19 7.40
N ALA A 373 37.49 28.53 6.56
CA ALA A 373 36.99 27.71 5.46
C ALA A 373 36.16 26.51 5.95
N VAL A 374 36.63 25.76 6.95
CA VAL A 374 35.89 24.63 7.53
C VAL A 374 34.57 25.08 8.16
N ILE A 375 34.56 26.22 8.85
CA ILE A 375 33.37 26.78 9.50
C ILE A 375 32.35 27.31 8.49
N THR A 376 32.82 27.99 7.44
CA THR A 376 31.94 28.63 6.44
C THR A 376 31.44 27.67 5.37
N ARG A 377 32.17 26.58 5.08
CA ARG A 377 31.80 25.55 4.10
C ARG A 377 30.36 25.07 4.21
N PRO A 378 29.84 24.62 5.38
CA PRO A 378 28.47 24.11 5.44
C PRO A 378 27.40 25.20 5.22
N TYR A 379 27.67 26.46 5.55
CA TYR A 379 26.78 27.58 5.22
C TYR A 379 26.79 27.91 3.73
N TYR A 380 27.96 27.81 3.09
CA TYR A 380 28.09 27.97 1.65
C TYR A 380 27.37 26.85 0.90
N LEU A 381 27.52 25.60 1.35
CA LEU A 381 26.81 24.44 0.79
C LEU A 381 25.29 24.58 0.94
N ASP A 382 24.80 24.98 2.11
CA ASP A 382 23.37 25.25 2.33
C ASP A 382 22.84 26.37 1.42
N TYR A 383 23.61 27.46 1.25
CA TYR A 383 23.23 28.56 0.35
C TYR A 383 23.15 28.13 -1.12
N ARG A 384 24.03 27.22 -1.55
CA ARG A 384 24.08 26.70 -2.93
C ARG A 384 23.18 25.49 -3.14
N PHE A 385 22.64 24.90 -2.07
CA PHE A 385 21.83 23.71 -2.14
C PHE A 385 20.55 23.97 -2.94
N SER A 386 20.27 23.10 -3.91
CA SER A 386 19.07 23.15 -4.73
C SER A 386 18.33 21.84 -4.68
N TRP A 387 17.03 21.94 -4.45
CA TRP A 387 16.08 20.83 -4.48
C TRP A 387 15.81 20.30 -5.88
N ASN A 388 16.25 21.00 -6.93
CA ASN A 388 16.02 20.59 -8.32
C ASN A 388 16.69 19.23 -8.59
N ILE A 389 15.90 18.28 -9.09
CA ILE A 389 16.33 17.01 -9.66
C ILE A 389 16.13 17.05 -11.18
N ARG A 390 16.93 16.30 -11.95
CA ARG A 390 16.85 16.27 -13.43
C ARG A 390 16.53 14.86 -13.91
N PRO A 391 15.81 14.69 -15.03
CA PRO A 391 15.58 13.38 -15.64
C PRO A 391 16.89 12.72 -16.11
N PHE A 392 16.94 11.38 -16.04
CA PHE A 392 18.07 10.57 -16.53
C PHE A 392 18.53 10.91 -17.96
N ASP A 393 17.59 11.18 -18.87
CA ASP A 393 17.89 11.47 -20.28
C ASP A 393 18.62 12.80 -20.52
N GLN A 394 18.62 13.71 -19.53
CA GLN A 394 19.26 15.03 -19.65
C GLN A 394 20.63 15.14 -18.94
N GLU A 395 21.03 14.15 -18.14
CA GLU A 395 22.34 14.15 -17.46
C GLU A 395 23.50 13.98 -18.46
N ASN A 396 23.31 13.13 -19.48
CA ASN A 396 24.29 12.88 -20.54
C ASN A 396 24.54 14.08 -21.48
N THR A 397 23.69 15.11 -21.43
CA THR A 397 23.88 16.35 -22.22
C THR A 397 24.60 17.45 -21.45
N SER A 398 24.78 17.35 -20.13
CA SER A 398 25.37 18.44 -19.32
C SER A 398 26.81 18.20 -18.86
N GLU A 399 27.38 17.00 -19.04
CA GLU A 399 28.82 16.77 -18.87
C GLU A 399 29.66 17.17 -20.11
N ALA A 400 29.01 17.71 -21.16
CA ALA A 400 29.65 18.12 -22.41
C ALA A 400 29.88 19.64 -22.56
N ASP A 401 29.50 20.47 -21.56
CA ASP A 401 29.70 21.93 -21.57
C ASP A 401 30.55 22.45 -20.40
#